data_AF-A0A9C6U697-F1
#
_entry.id   AF-A0A9C6U697-F1
#
_cell.length_a   1.000
_cell.length_b   1.000
_cell.length_c   1.000
_cell.angle_alpha   90.00
_cell.angle_beta   90.00
_cell.angle_gamma   90.00
#
_symmetry.space_group_name_H-M   'P 1'
#
loop_
_entity.id
_entity.type
_entity.pdbx_description
1 polymer ?
#
loop_
_entity_poly.entity_id
_entity_poly.type
_entity_poly.pdbx_seq_one_letter_code
_entity_poly.pdbx_strand_id
1 'polypeptide(L)'
;MPIFRDTMSRMYEIEAYTYEVVLPAMESIARLTDPLPWPRYEFSDVQGPPPHTLVLVDMRPEGFAMADRSVFLDAAHCRLALKQLARFHGAGLALKHLKPDHFEEIKKRLNLSIWDTAAMRENLKPYHSAMVQVPHVVRDKFPEGSDVHTRLKKLFGAFKEDSVALMGPLTGPGYTIIHNDLHVINMMYQYDRVTNAVTDCRLIDFQMCVYGLPALDIVTILLVCTDKPMRDLHWDNLLQGYHQELLATLSAAGCSEPEKLFPWTLLQDQLKIAAPYGLCVTPVYHFGLYSDAETVEELRQIMADNANSATNGEQRKVTLKVTPALKTRLEGLVQDVADKGWLPTVEELENRLAAYAQEKKSARVH
;
A
#
# COMPACT_ATOMS: atom_id res chain seq x y z
N MET A 1 6.64 -11.88 22.81
CA MET A 1 5.16 -11.90 23.03
C MET A 1 4.52 -10.52 23.21
N PRO A 2 4.97 -9.61 24.10
CA PRO A 2 4.29 -8.31 24.30
C PRO A 2 4.27 -7.45 23.02
N ILE A 3 5.43 -7.29 22.39
CA ILE A 3 5.65 -6.41 21.23
C ILE A 3 4.76 -6.76 20.01
N PHE A 4 4.56 -8.04 19.71
CA PHE A 4 3.67 -8.48 18.62
C PHE A 4 2.20 -8.24 18.96
N ARG A 5 1.81 -8.54 20.21
CA ARG A 5 0.45 -8.29 20.72
C ARG A 5 0.12 -6.80 20.69
N ASP A 6 1.07 -5.94 21.05
CA ASP A 6 0.90 -4.49 21.03
C ASP A 6 0.75 -3.96 19.59
N THR A 7 1.46 -4.53 18.63
CA THR A 7 1.33 -4.18 17.20
C THR A 7 -0.03 -4.57 16.65
N MET A 8 -0.48 -5.78 16.93
CA MET A 8 -1.82 -6.24 16.52
C MET A 8 -2.92 -5.39 17.19
N SER A 9 -2.79 -5.09 18.48
CA SER A 9 -3.72 -4.17 19.16
C SER A 9 -3.77 -2.82 18.45
N ARG A 10 -2.61 -2.28 18.06
CA ARG A 10 -2.53 -1.01 17.35
C ARG A 10 -3.19 -1.04 15.98
N MET A 11 -3.07 -2.14 15.24
CA MET A 11 -3.77 -2.35 13.96
C MET A 11 -5.29 -2.30 14.14
N TYR A 12 -5.83 -3.02 15.13
CA TYR A 12 -7.27 -2.98 15.46
C TYR A 12 -7.73 -1.59 15.88
N GLU A 13 -6.94 -0.88 16.70
CA GLU A 13 -7.25 0.51 17.09
C GLU A 13 -7.32 1.45 15.89
N ILE A 14 -6.39 1.32 14.94
CA ILE A 14 -6.37 2.15 13.72
C ILE A 14 -7.55 1.79 12.82
N GLU A 15 -7.86 0.51 12.64
CA GLU A 15 -8.98 0.07 11.82
C GLU A 15 -10.31 0.56 12.39
N ALA A 16 -10.55 0.32 13.69
CA ALA A 16 -11.74 0.80 14.39
C ALA A 16 -11.86 2.33 14.31
N TYR A 17 -10.78 3.06 14.56
CA TYR A 17 -10.76 4.52 14.44
C TYR A 17 -11.07 4.99 13.01
N THR A 18 -10.60 4.25 12.01
CA THR A 18 -10.86 4.57 10.61
C THR A 18 -12.35 4.44 10.30
N TYR A 19 -12.99 3.33 10.69
CA TYR A 19 -14.42 3.14 10.49
C TYR A 19 -15.30 4.08 11.32
N GLU A 20 -14.94 4.36 12.58
CA GLU A 20 -15.76 5.14 13.51
C GLU A 20 -15.68 6.65 13.29
N VAL A 21 -14.52 7.15 12.84
CA VAL A 21 -14.22 8.58 12.83
C VAL A 21 -13.80 9.07 11.47
N VAL A 22 -12.84 8.39 10.84
CA VAL A 22 -12.21 8.88 9.60
C VAL A 22 -13.18 8.81 8.42
N LEU A 23 -13.74 7.63 8.17
CA LEU A 23 -14.62 7.40 7.02
C LEU A 23 -15.92 8.23 7.12
N PRO A 24 -16.60 8.35 8.28
CA PRO A 24 -17.74 9.24 8.42
C PRO A 24 -17.41 10.72 8.20
N ALA A 25 -16.22 11.18 8.65
CA ALA A 25 -15.78 12.55 8.40
C ALA A 25 -15.52 12.81 6.91
N MET A 26 -14.92 11.85 6.21
CA MET A 26 -14.71 11.88 4.76
C MET A 26 -16.03 11.85 3.98
N GLU A 27 -16.94 10.96 4.33
CA GLU A 27 -18.27 10.84 3.73
C GLU A 27 -19.04 12.16 3.80
N SER A 28 -19.09 12.74 5.00
CA SER A 28 -19.79 14.00 5.27
C SER A 28 -19.25 15.17 4.43
N ILE A 29 -17.92 15.28 4.29
CA ILE A 29 -17.31 16.41 3.57
C ILE A 29 -17.35 16.23 2.06
N ALA A 30 -17.06 15.01 1.58
CA ALA A 30 -17.00 14.72 0.14
C ALA A 30 -18.37 14.50 -0.48
N ARG A 31 -19.44 14.55 0.32
CA ARG A 31 -20.82 14.30 -0.10
C ARG A 31 -20.92 12.99 -0.86
N LEU A 32 -20.19 11.98 -0.40
CA LEU A 32 -20.25 10.64 -0.97
C LEU A 32 -21.67 10.13 -0.71
N THR A 33 -22.41 9.85 -1.78
CA THR A 33 -23.73 9.24 -1.69
C THR A 33 -23.60 7.74 -1.80
N ASP A 34 -24.57 7.02 -1.24
CA ASP A 34 -24.62 5.58 -1.43
C ASP A 34 -24.64 5.19 -2.93
N PRO A 35 -23.87 4.15 -3.31
CA PRO A 35 -23.14 3.29 -2.37
C PRO A 35 -21.70 3.77 -2.10
N LEU A 36 -21.28 3.69 -0.83
CA LEU A 36 -19.97 4.12 -0.34
C LEU A 36 -18.82 3.24 -0.85
N PRO A 37 -17.56 3.71 -0.90
CA PRO A 37 -16.42 2.90 -1.35
C PRO A 37 -15.97 1.77 -0.40
N TRP A 38 -16.58 1.61 0.77
CA TRP A 38 -16.18 0.68 1.85
C TRP A 38 -17.42 0.06 2.53
N PRO A 39 -17.29 -1.03 3.30
CA PRO A 39 -18.41 -1.67 3.99
C PRO A 39 -18.98 -0.76 5.08
N ARG A 40 -20.27 -0.98 5.39
CA ARG A 40 -20.91 -0.31 6.52
C ARG A 40 -20.38 -0.90 7.84
N TYR A 41 -19.97 -0.01 8.72
CA TYR A 41 -19.54 -0.32 10.08
C TYR A 41 -20.73 -0.46 11.03
N GLU A 42 -20.70 -1.45 11.92
CA GLU A 42 -21.76 -1.67 12.92
C GLU A 42 -21.25 -1.50 14.36
N PHE A 43 -20.05 -2.02 14.68
CA PHE A 43 -19.52 -2.00 16.05
C PHE A 43 -18.02 -2.29 16.12
N SER A 44 -17.32 -1.74 17.11
CA SER A 44 -16.01 -2.22 17.54
C SER A 44 -15.89 -2.23 19.07
N ASP A 45 -15.06 -3.14 19.58
CA ASP A 45 -14.54 -3.11 20.95
C ASP A 45 -13.03 -3.35 20.90
N VAL A 46 -12.28 -2.27 21.02
CA VAL A 46 -10.81 -2.26 20.99
C VAL A 46 -10.21 -1.71 22.28
N GLN A 47 -11.04 -1.52 23.32
CA GLN A 47 -10.60 -0.99 24.61
C GLN A 47 -10.18 -2.12 25.55
N GLY A 48 -8.99 -1.99 26.15
CA GLY A 48 -8.50 -2.96 27.12
C GLY A 48 -7.75 -4.13 26.49
N PRO A 49 -7.60 -5.27 27.19
CA PRO A 49 -6.79 -6.38 26.69
C PRO A 49 -7.54 -7.17 25.60
N PRO A 50 -6.83 -7.68 24.57
CA PRO A 50 -7.41 -8.57 23.55
C PRO A 50 -8.19 -9.76 24.13
N PRO A 51 -9.18 -10.32 23.39
CA PRO A 51 -9.42 -10.11 21.96
C PRO A 51 -10.18 -8.81 21.65
N HIS A 52 -9.67 -8.08 20.66
CA HIS A 52 -10.37 -6.94 20.05
C HIS A 52 -11.41 -7.43 19.05
N THR A 53 -12.48 -6.67 18.87
CA THR A 53 -13.60 -7.03 18.00
C THR A 53 -13.94 -5.89 17.06
N LEU A 54 -14.21 -6.23 15.79
CA LEU A 54 -14.76 -5.34 14.78
C LEU A 54 -15.89 -6.06 14.04
N VAL A 55 -17.02 -5.39 13.86
CA VAL A 55 -18.22 -5.93 13.20
C VAL A 55 -18.58 -5.01 12.03
N LEU A 56 -18.56 -5.60 10.84
CA LEU A 56 -18.89 -4.95 9.57
C LEU A 56 -20.04 -5.70 8.91
N VAL A 57 -20.82 -5.00 8.08
CA VAL A 57 -21.89 -5.62 7.29
C VAL A 57 -21.29 -6.58 6.25
N ASP A 58 -21.83 -7.79 6.20
CA ASP A 58 -21.49 -8.76 5.18
C ASP A 58 -22.04 -8.34 3.81
N MET A 59 -21.14 -8.05 2.87
CA MET A 59 -21.49 -7.62 1.51
C MET A 59 -21.74 -8.79 0.54
N ARG A 60 -21.50 -10.05 0.95
CA ARG A 60 -21.73 -11.22 0.08
C ARG A 60 -23.17 -11.38 -0.40
N PRO A 61 -24.22 -11.11 0.40
CA PRO A 61 -25.61 -11.12 -0.07
C PRO A 61 -25.87 -10.15 -1.23
N GLU A 62 -25.12 -9.06 -1.31
CA GLU A 62 -25.17 -8.07 -2.39
C GLU A 62 -24.35 -8.47 -3.63
N GLY A 63 -23.76 -9.66 -3.62
CA GLY A 63 -22.97 -10.19 -4.73
C GLY A 63 -21.50 -9.78 -4.72
N PHE A 64 -21.00 -9.25 -3.60
CA PHE A 64 -19.58 -8.95 -3.44
C PHE A 64 -18.78 -10.21 -3.07
N ALA A 65 -17.60 -10.36 -3.69
CA ALA A 65 -16.63 -11.39 -3.38
C ALA A 65 -15.20 -10.85 -3.52
N MET A 66 -14.24 -11.44 -2.83
CA MET A 66 -12.82 -11.19 -3.12
C MET A 66 -12.48 -11.72 -4.52
N ALA A 67 -11.58 -11.05 -5.23
CA ALA A 67 -11.03 -11.56 -6.47
C ALA A 67 -10.20 -12.83 -6.22
N ASP A 68 -10.12 -13.70 -7.24
CA ASP A 68 -9.26 -14.88 -7.18
C ASP A 68 -7.79 -14.45 -7.10
N ARG A 69 -7.16 -14.68 -5.95
CA ARG A 69 -5.76 -14.32 -5.70
C ARG A 69 -4.75 -15.16 -6.50
N SER A 70 -5.18 -16.26 -7.13
CA SER A 70 -4.30 -17.09 -7.96
C SER A 70 -4.01 -16.46 -9.33
N VAL A 71 -4.77 -15.43 -9.69
CA VAL A 71 -4.60 -14.68 -10.94
C VAL A 71 -4.38 -13.19 -10.66
N PHE A 72 -3.74 -12.51 -11.61
CA PHE A 72 -3.57 -11.05 -11.54
C PHE A 72 -4.87 -10.33 -11.93
N LEU A 73 -5.06 -9.13 -11.39
CA LEU A 73 -6.21 -8.30 -11.71
C LEU A 73 -6.15 -7.85 -13.17
N ASP A 74 -7.28 -7.97 -13.85
CA ASP A 74 -7.47 -7.39 -15.17
C ASP A 74 -7.73 -5.87 -15.11
N ALA A 75 -7.85 -5.26 -16.28
CA ALA A 75 -8.07 -3.82 -16.39
C ALA A 75 -9.43 -3.37 -15.83
N ALA A 76 -10.47 -4.20 -15.85
CA ALA A 76 -11.79 -3.84 -15.34
C ALA A 76 -11.78 -3.77 -13.81
N HIS A 77 -11.16 -4.75 -13.15
CA HIS A 77 -10.94 -4.72 -11.72
C HIS A 77 -10.07 -3.52 -11.31
N CYS A 78 -8.94 -3.30 -11.99
CA CYS A 78 -8.05 -2.18 -11.69
C CYS A 78 -8.75 -0.82 -11.84
N ARG A 79 -9.59 -0.63 -12.87
CA ARG A 79 -10.37 0.61 -13.06
C ARG A 79 -11.29 0.88 -11.87
N LEU A 80 -12.03 -0.12 -11.41
CA LEU A 80 -12.95 0.03 -10.28
C LEU A 80 -12.19 0.27 -8.96
N ALA A 81 -11.12 -0.48 -8.71
CA ALA A 81 -10.27 -0.31 -7.53
C ALA A 81 -9.68 1.10 -7.45
N LEU A 82 -9.06 1.58 -8.55
CA LEU A 82 -8.48 2.91 -8.60
C LEU A 82 -9.54 4.02 -8.54
N LYS A 83 -10.74 3.80 -9.08
CA LYS A 83 -11.86 4.74 -8.93
C LYS A 83 -12.26 4.89 -7.46
N GLN A 84 -12.41 3.78 -6.73
CA GLN A 84 -12.78 3.83 -5.31
C GLN A 84 -11.65 4.40 -4.44
N LEU A 85 -10.40 4.09 -4.78
CA LEU A 85 -9.22 4.69 -4.15
C LEU A 85 -9.15 6.21 -4.39
N ALA A 86 -9.45 6.67 -5.60
CA ALA A 86 -9.50 8.09 -5.94
C ALA A 86 -10.55 8.84 -5.12
N ARG A 87 -11.72 8.24 -4.89
CA ARG A 87 -12.75 8.78 -4.00
C ARG A 87 -12.27 8.84 -2.55
N PHE A 88 -11.65 7.78 -2.05
CA PHE A 88 -11.09 7.75 -0.70
C PHE A 88 -10.02 8.85 -0.50
N HIS A 89 -9.02 8.92 -1.38
CA HIS A 89 -7.98 9.95 -1.31
C HIS A 89 -8.52 11.37 -1.51
N GLY A 90 -9.42 11.56 -2.48
CA GLY A 90 -10.09 12.83 -2.75
C GLY A 90 -10.89 13.32 -1.55
N ALA A 91 -11.60 12.42 -0.85
CA ALA A 91 -12.34 12.77 0.35
C ALA A 91 -11.43 13.18 1.51
N GLY A 92 -10.31 12.48 1.71
CA GLY A 92 -9.29 12.90 2.68
C GLY A 92 -8.67 14.26 2.37
N LEU A 93 -8.38 14.54 1.08
CA LEU A 93 -7.86 15.83 0.64
C LEU A 93 -8.88 16.95 0.83
N ALA A 94 -10.15 16.69 0.52
CA ALA A 94 -11.25 17.62 0.78
C ALA A 94 -11.39 17.91 2.28
N LEU A 95 -11.31 16.89 3.13
CA LEU A 95 -11.36 17.06 4.59
C LEU A 95 -10.23 17.97 5.08
N LYS A 96 -9.00 17.72 4.62
CA LYS A 96 -7.82 18.53 4.92
C LYS A 96 -7.98 19.98 4.47
N HIS A 97 -8.53 20.20 3.28
CA HIS A 97 -8.66 21.53 2.69
C HIS A 97 -9.79 22.35 3.32
N LEU A 98 -10.97 21.73 3.53
CA LEU A 98 -12.19 22.42 3.94
C LEU A 98 -12.39 22.45 5.45
N LYS A 99 -11.78 21.51 6.20
CA LYS A 99 -11.90 21.36 7.65
C LYS A 99 -10.51 21.05 8.28
N PRO A 100 -9.52 21.95 8.13
CA PRO A 100 -8.14 21.67 8.53
C PRO A 100 -7.98 21.31 10.01
N ASP A 101 -8.67 21.99 10.92
CA ASP A 101 -8.58 21.70 12.36
C ASP A 101 -9.08 20.28 12.69
N HIS A 102 -10.19 19.87 12.07
CA HIS A 102 -10.72 18.51 12.25
C HIS A 102 -9.79 17.46 11.65
N PHE A 103 -9.22 17.75 10.49
CA PHE A 103 -8.23 16.88 9.86
C PHE A 103 -6.98 16.69 10.73
N GLU A 104 -6.48 17.76 11.36
CA GLU A 104 -5.31 17.65 12.23
C GLU A 104 -5.61 16.83 13.50
N GLU A 105 -6.81 16.91 14.08
CA GLU A 105 -7.20 16.00 15.17
C GLU A 105 -7.23 14.53 14.73
N ILE A 106 -7.74 14.25 13.54
CA ILE A 106 -7.71 12.90 12.95
C ILE A 106 -6.29 12.42 12.73
N LYS A 107 -5.48 13.27 12.10
CA LYS A 107 -4.10 12.98 11.76
C LYS A 107 -3.26 12.64 12.98
N LYS A 108 -3.46 13.27 14.14
CA LYS A 108 -2.72 12.92 15.38
C LYS A 108 -2.77 11.43 15.72
N ARG A 109 -3.89 10.75 15.46
CA ARG A 109 -4.02 9.30 15.70
C ARG A 109 -3.46 8.45 14.56
N LEU A 110 -3.50 8.95 13.33
CA LEU A 110 -3.01 8.29 12.12
C LEU A 110 -1.54 8.60 11.76
N ASN A 111 -0.85 9.47 12.49
CA ASN A 111 0.51 9.92 12.13
C ASN A 111 1.60 8.87 12.43
N LEU A 112 1.28 7.85 13.23
CA LEU A 112 2.21 6.77 13.57
C LEU A 112 2.03 5.62 12.57
N SER A 113 2.89 5.59 11.55
CA SER A 113 2.94 4.45 10.63
C SER A 113 3.32 3.18 11.39
N ILE A 114 2.49 2.15 11.32
CA ILE A 114 2.78 0.84 11.91
C ILE A 114 4.11 0.28 11.36
N TRP A 115 4.45 0.60 10.10
CA TRP A 115 5.71 0.24 9.46
C TRP A 115 6.96 0.80 10.18
N ASP A 116 6.84 1.92 10.91
CA ASP A 116 7.97 2.52 11.63
C ASP A 116 8.14 2.01 13.07
N THR A 117 7.27 1.10 13.53
CA THR A 117 7.40 0.50 14.86
C THR A 117 8.59 -0.47 14.90
N ALA A 118 9.29 -0.53 16.04
CA ALA A 118 10.39 -1.49 16.23
C ALA A 118 9.90 -2.93 16.02
N ALA A 119 8.69 -3.22 16.50
CA ALA A 119 8.00 -4.49 16.30
C ALA A 119 7.87 -4.88 14.83
N MET A 120 7.32 -3.98 14.01
CA MET A 120 7.10 -4.25 12.60
C MET A 120 8.43 -4.40 11.85
N ARG A 121 9.42 -3.56 12.17
CA ARG A 121 10.77 -3.69 11.59
C ARG A 121 11.40 -5.05 11.91
N GLU A 122 11.25 -5.55 13.14
CA GLU A 122 11.70 -6.90 13.51
C GLU A 122 10.92 -8.01 12.77
N ASN A 123 9.60 -7.86 12.61
CA ASN A 123 8.76 -8.81 11.88
C ASN A 123 9.08 -8.85 10.38
N LEU A 124 9.60 -7.76 9.80
CA LEU A 124 10.00 -7.68 8.39
C LEU A 124 11.39 -8.28 8.11
N LYS A 125 12.28 -8.36 9.11
CA LYS A 125 13.65 -8.88 8.93
C LYS A 125 13.72 -10.26 8.26
N PRO A 126 12.88 -11.25 8.63
CA PRO A 126 12.85 -12.55 7.95
C PRO A 126 12.62 -12.46 6.43
N TYR A 127 11.89 -11.45 5.97
CA TYR A 127 11.57 -11.25 4.56
C TYR A 127 12.67 -10.50 3.79
N HIS A 128 13.51 -9.73 4.49
CA HIS A 128 14.60 -8.99 3.84
C HIS A 128 15.55 -9.92 3.07
N SER A 129 15.77 -11.15 3.54
CA SER A 129 16.60 -12.14 2.82
C SER A 129 16.01 -12.55 1.47
N ALA A 130 14.70 -12.58 1.33
CA ALA A 130 14.04 -12.87 0.06
C ALA A 130 14.13 -11.66 -0.89
N MET A 131 13.91 -10.45 -0.36
CA MET A 131 13.95 -9.22 -1.16
C MET A 131 15.33 -8.93 -1.75
N VAL A 132 16.41 -9.08 -0.96
CA VAL A 132 17.76 -8.77 -1.44
C VAL A 132 18.29 -9.75 -2.51
N GLN A 133 17.55 -10.83 -2.79
CA GLN A 133 17.87 -11.75 -3.88
C GLN A 133 17.40 -11.23 -5.25
N VAL A 134 16.47 -10.27 -5.30
CA VAL A 134 15.89 -9.77 -6.56
C VAL A 134 16.95 -9.34 -7.59
N PRO A 135 18.00 -8.56 -7.26
CA PRO A 135 19.03 -8.19 -8.23
C PRO A 135 19.72 -9.41 -8.86
N HIS A 136 19.94 -10.47 -8.08
CA HIS A 136 20.53 -11.72 -8.58
C HIS A 136 19.57 -12.49 -9.49
N VAL A 137 18.28 -12.53 -9.14
CA VAL A 137 17.25 -13.24 -9.92
C VAL A 137 17.09 -12.68 -11.32
N VAL A 138 17.15 -11.35 -11.45
CA VAL A 138 16.94 -10.65 -12.73
C VAL A 138 18.23 -10.43 -13.53
N ARG A 139 19.35 -11.01 -13.09
CA ARG A 139 20.69 -10.76 -13.66
C ARG A 139 20.82 -11.14 -15.13
N ASP A 140 20.05 -12.12 -15.61
CA ASP A 140 20.13 -12.53 -17.01
C ASP A 140 19.64 -11.41 -17.95
N LYS A 141 18.64 -10.63 -17.51
CA LYS A 141 18.13 -9.46 -18.23
C LYS A 141 18.87 -8.16 -17.86
N PHE A 142 19.32 -8.04 -16.61
CA PHE A 142 20.06 -6.89 -16.09
C PHE A 142 21.42 -7.36 -15.55
N PRO A 143 22.44 -7.53 -16.41
CA PRO A 143 23.71 -8.15 -16.02
C PRO A 143 24.44 -7.43 -14.90
N GLU A 144 25.21 -8.20 -14.13
CA GLU A 144 26.08 -7.64 -13.10
C GLU A 144 27.09 -6.67 -13.74
N GLY A 145 27.25 -5.49 -13.13
CA GLY A 145 28.02 -4.38 -13.68
C GLY A 145 27.23 -3.40 -14.55
N SER A 146 25.98 -3.73 -14.95
CA SER A 146 25.09 -2.74 -15.58
C SER A 146 24.63 -1.67 -14.58
N ASP A 147 24.26 -0.50 -15.09
CA ASP A 147 23.73 0.61 -14.28
C ASP A 147 22.46 0.19 -13.51
N VAL A 148 21.51 -0.47 -14.19
CA VAL A 148 20.27 -0.96 -13.57
C VAL A 148 20.57 -1.95 -12.44
N HIS A 149 21.42 -2.95 -12.67
CA HIS A 149 21.76 -3.93 -11.63
C HIS A 149 22.45 -3.28 -10.41
N THR A 150 23.33 -2.30 -10.65
CA THR A 150 24.01 -1.54 -9.59
C THR A 150 23.01 -0.75 -8.74
N ARG A 151 22.08 -0.04 -9.39
CA ARG A 151 21.01 0.72 -8.71
C ARG A 151 20.05 -0.20 -7.95
N LEU A 152 19.70 -1.37 -8.50
CA LEU A 152 18.89 -2.37 -7.79
C LEU A 152 19.57 -2.89 -6.53
N LYS A 153 20.86 -3.27 -6.60
CA LYS A 153 21.60 -3.71 -5.41
C LYS A 153 21.60 -2.65 -4.31
N LYS A 154 21.81 -1.38 -4.66
CA LYS A 154 21.78 -0.28 -3.71
C LYS A 154 20.37 -0.06 -3.14
N LEU A 155 19.34 -0.08 -3.99
CA LEU A 155 17.94 0.10 -3.59
C LEU A 155 17.48 -0.98 -2.60
N PHE A 156 17.69 -2.26 -2.92
CA PHE A 156 17.31 -3.36 -2.03
C PHE A 156 18.15 -3.40 -0.75
N GLY A 157 19.41 -2.93 -0.81
CA GLY A 157 20.23 -2.69 0.39
C GLY A 157 19.62 -1.63 1.29
N ALA A 158 19.25 -0.47 0.73
CA ALA A 158 18.59 0.61 1.45
C ALA A 158 17.25 0.20 2.04
N PHE A 159 16.44 -0.57 1.30
CA PHE A 159 15.16 -1.09 1.79
C PHE A 159 15.34 -1.96 3.03
N LYS A 160 16.36 -2.84 3.00
CA LYS A 160 16.68 -3.71 4.14
C LYS A 160 17.12 -2.91 5.38
N GLU A 161 17.78 -1.77 5.19
CA GLU A 161 18.22 -0.90 6.27
C GLU A 161 17.06 -0.07 6.84
N ASP A 162 16.28 0.58 5.97
CA ASP A 162 15.12 1.39 6.35
C ASP A 162 14.05 1.42 5.25
N SER A 163 13.10 0.48 5.31
CA SER A 163 11.98 0.39 4.36
C SER A 163 11.07 1.62 4.39
N VAL A 164 10.89 2.24 5.57
CA VAL A 164 10.00 3.41 5.74
C VAL A 164 10.58 4.64 5.05
N ALA A 165 11.91 4.81 5.05
CA ALA A 165 12.56 5.90 4.31
C ALA A 165 12.28 5.84 2.80
N LEU A 166 11.99 4.65 2.27
CA LEU A 166 11.61 4.44 0.88
C LEU A 166 10.13 4.68 0.59
N MET A 167 9.29 4.89 1.62
CA MET A 167 7.89 5.27 1.42
C MET A 167 7.74 6.74 1.00
N GLY A 168 8.72 7.59 1.36
CA GLY A 168 8.74 9.01 0.98
C GLY A 168 9.06 9.93 2.15
N PRO A 169 9.08 11.26 1.94
CA PRO A 169 9.10 12.24 3.01
C PRO A 169 7.95 12.04 4.00
N LEU A 170 8.08 12.55 5.23
CA LEU A 170 7.03 12.43 6.25
C LEU A 170 5.79 13.29 5.95
N THR A 171 5.95 14.32 5.12
CA THR A 171 4.87 15.20 4.68
C THR A 171 5.21 15.83 3.34
N GLY A 172 4.20 16.28 2.60
CA GLY A 172 4.41 16.96 1.33
C GLY A 172 3.11 17.40 0.66
N PRO A 173 3.21 18.03 -0.52
CA PRO A 173 2.05 18.39 -1.34
C PRO A 173 1.22 17.15 -1.70
N GLY A 174 -0.11 17.29 -1.61
CA GLY A 174 -1.04 16.21 -1.93
C GLY A 174 -1.04 15.04 -0.93
N TYR A 175 -0.32 15.12 0.19
CA TYR A 175 -0.43 14.11 1.24
C TYR A 175 -1.81 14.17 1.89
N THR A 176 -2.37 12.99 2.13
CA THR A 176 -3.71 12.77 2.66
C THR A 176 -3.74 11.49 3.48
N ILE A 177 -4.92 11.03 3.87
CA ILE A 177 -5.11 9.72 4.49
C ILE A 177 -5.09 8.67 3.38
N ILE A 178 -4.21 7.67 3.53
CA ILE A 178 -3.99 6.58 2.59
C ILE A 178 -4.31 5.24 3.25
N HIS A 179 -4.67 4.23 2.47
CA HIS A 179 -4.99 2.88 2.95
C HIS A 179 -3.72 2.14 3.40
N ASN A 180 -2.64 2.29 2.64
CA ASN A 180 -1.28 1.84 2.93
C ASN A 180 -1.08 0.31 3.03
N ASP A 181 -2.05 -0.46 2.54
CA ASP A 181 -1.98 -1.93 2.40
C ASP A 181 -2.99 -2.45 1.36
N LEU A 182 -3.16 -1.71 0.25
CA LEU A 182 -4.21 -2.00 -0.70
C LEU A 182 -3.77 -2.98 -1.79
N HIS A 183 -4.13 -4.25 -1.61
CA HIS A 183 -3.84 -5.35 -2.53
C HIS A 183 -5.06 -6.26 -2.76
N VAL A 184 -4.92 -7.30 -3.62
CA VAL A 184 -6.03 -8.10 -4.18
C VAL A 184 -7.05 -8.63 -3.16
N ILE A 185 -6.61 -9.05 -1.96
CA ILE A 185 -7.52 -9.55 -0.90
C ILE A 185 -8.14 -8.45 -0.02
N ASN A 186 -7.63 -7.21 -0.07
CA ASN A 186 -8.18 -6.07 0.67
C ASN A 186 -9.17 -5.26 -0.20
N MET A 187 -9.70 -5.92 -1.24
CA MET A 187 -10.70 -5.39 -2.15
C MET A 187 -11.76 -6.46 -2.40
N MET A 188 -13.03 -6.08 -2.26
CA MET A 188 -14.16 -6.90 -2.67
C MET A 188 -14.81 -6.32 -3.92
N TYR A 189 -15.21 -7.18 -4.84
CA TYR A 189 -15.78 -6.82 -6.13
C TYR A 189 -17.19 -7.38 -6.25
N GLN A 190 -18.09 -6.60 -6.85
CA GLN A 190 -19.41 -7.08 -7.21
C GLN A 190 -19.40 -7.59 -8.66
N TYR A 191 -20.10 -8.70 -8.90
CA TYR A 191 -20.21 -9.31 -10.21
C TYR A 191 -21.66 -9.38 -10.67
N ASP A 192 -21.90 -8.99 -11.94
CA ASP A 192 -23.18 -9.18 -12.58
C ASP A 192 -23.49 -10.68 -12.70
N ARG A 193 -24.69 -11.09 -12.27
CA ARG A 193 -25.04 -12.52 -12.15
C ARG A 193 -25.20 -13.23 -13.49
N VAL A 194 -25.38 -12.50 -14.59
CA VAL A 194 -25.63 -13.07 -15.92
C VAL A 194 -24.35 -13.08 -16.76
N THR A 195 -23.66 -11.95 -16.80
CA THR A 195 -22.48 -11.73 -17.64
C THR A 195 -21.17 -12.04 -16.92
N ASN A 196 -21.19 -12.15 -15.60
CA ASN A 196 -20.02 -12.25 -14.72
C ASN A 196 -19.05 -11.05 -14.86
N ALA A 197 -19.52 -9.93 -15.42
CA ALA A 197 -18.76 -8.70 -15.50
C ALA A 197 -18.63 -8.06 -14.12
N VAL A 198 -17.45 -7.52 -13.81
CA VAL A 198 -17.24 -6.78 -12.57
C VAL A 198 -17.92 -5.42 -12.65
N THR A 199 -18.77 -5.09 -11.67
CA THR A 199 -19.64 -3.91 -11.69
C THR A 199 -19.29 -2.87 -10.63
N ASP A 200 -18.74 -3.30 -9.49
CA ASP A 200 -18.38 -2.42 -8.39
C ASP A 200 -17.18 -2.97 -7.59
N CYS A 201 -16.58 -2.12 -6.77
CA CYS A 201 -15.49 -2.44 -5.86
C CYS A 201 -15.71 -1.76 -4.50
N ARG A 202 -15.27 -2.42 -3.43
CA ARG A 202 -15.23 -1.92 -2.05
C ARG A 202 -13.86 -2.19 -1.46
N LEU A 203 -13.27 -1.15 -0.87
CA LEU A 203 -12.02 -1.25 -0.13
C LEU A 203 -12.34 -1.76 1.29
N ILE A 204 -11.54 -2.70 1.80
CA ILE A 204 -11.71 -3.30 3.12
C ILE A 204 -10.34 -3.37 3.83
N ASP A 205 -10.34 -3.64 5.13
CA ASP A 205 -9.13 -3.82 5.93
C ASP A 205 -8.25 -2.54 6.01
N PHE A 206 -8.76 -1.54 6.73
CA PHE A 206 -8.08 -0.25 6.91
C PHE A 206 -7.06 -0.24 8.06
N GLN A 207 -6.55 -1.40 8.47
CA GLN A 207 -5.70 -1.53 9.66
C GLN A 207 -4.35 -0.81 9.55
N MET A 208 -3.91 -0.50 8.33
CA MET A 208 -2.65 0.20 8.04
C MET A 208 -2.82 1.68 7.69
N CYS A 209 -4.05 2.19 7.79
CA CYS A 209 -4.43 3.55 7.42
C CYS A 209 -3.55 4.60 8.13
N VAL A 210 -3.02 5.55 7.36
CA VAL A 210 -2.02 6.52 7.84
C VAL A 210 -2.12 7.83 7.06
N TYR A 211 -1.63 8.93 7.64
CA TYR A 211 -1.31 10.12 6.83
C TYR A 211 -0.07 9.85 5.98
N GLY A 212 -0.20 9.94 4.66
CA GLY A 212 0.87 9.55 3.75
C GLY A 212 0.68 9.98 2.30
N LEU A 213 1.52 9.38 1.46
CA LEU A 213 1.65 9.66 0.03
C LEU A 213 0.66 8.80 -0.79
N PRO A 214 -0.36 9.37 -1.45
CA PRO A 214 -1.35 8.61 -2.22
C PRO A 214 -0.78 7.63 -3.24
N ALA A 215 0.36 7.97 -3.85
CA ALA A 215 1.02 7.12 -4.82
C ALA A 215 1.45 5.76 -4.26
N LEU A 216 1.61 5.59 -2.94
CA LEU A 216 1.95 4.30 -2.32
C LEU A 216 0.87 3.25 -2.57
N ASP A 217 -0.41 3.62 -2.42
CA ASP A 217 -1.52 2.70 -2.69
C ASP A 217 -1.62 2.39 -4.19
N ILE A 218 -1.41 3.40 -5.04
CA ILE A 218 -1.48 3.24 -6.50
C ILE A 218 -0.40 2.29 -6.99
N VAL A 219 0.87 2.48 -6.58
CA VAL A 219 1.95 1.57 -6.99
C VAL A 219 1.78 0.19 -6.36
N THR A 220 1.17 0.08 -5.18
CA THR A 220 0.85 -1.24 -4.59
C THR A 220 -0.13 -1.98 -5.50
N ILE A 221 -1.29 -1.40 -5.85
CA ILE A 221 -2.22 -2.03 -6.78
C ILE A 221 -1.51 -2.37 -8.11
N LEU A 222 -0.88 -1.38 -8.74
CA LEU A 222 -0.36 -1.55 -10.09
C LEU A 222 0.84 -2.50 -10.16
N LEU A 223 1.77 -2.47 -9.20
CA LEU A 223 2.96 -3.33 -9.25
C LEU A 223 2.75 -4.68 -8.58
N VAL A 224 1.96 -4.75 -7.51
CA VAL A 224 1.71 -6.00 -6.78
C VAL A 224 0.62 -6.84 -7.44
N CYS A 225 -0.48 -6.22 -7.89
CA CYS A 225 -1.68 -6.97 -8.25
C CYS A 225 -1.84 -7.28 -9.75
N THR A 226 -0.90 -6.84 -10.59
CA THR A 226 -1.04 -6.89 -12.04
C THR A 226 0.17 -7.54 -12.70
N ASP A 227 0.02 -7.98 -13.95
CA ASP A 227 1.13 -8.46 -14.77
C ASP A 227 1.64 -7.36 -15.73
N LYS A 228 2.75 -7.65 -16.41
CA LYS A 228 3.37 -6.70 -17.33
C LYS A 228 2.47 -6.36 -18.54
N PRO A 229 1.86 -7.34 -19.25
CA PRO A 229 0.95 -7.02 -20.35
C PRO A 229 -0.19 -6.06 -19.97
N MET A 230 -0.80 -6.24 -18.80
CA MET A 230 -1.84 -5.33 -18.30
C MET A 230 -1.27 -3.91 -18.14
N ARG A 231 -0.11 -3.77 -17.49
CA ARG A 231 0.54 -2.46 -17.32
C ARG A 231 0.91 -1.82 -18.65
N ASP A 232 1.53 -2.55 -19.56
CA ASP A 232 1.95 -2.01 -20.87
C ASP A 232 0.76 -1.44 -21.65
N LEU A 233 -0.40 -2.07 -21.57
CA LEU A 233 -1.59 -1.67 -22.31
C LEU A 233 -2.43 -0.59 -21.61
N HIS A 234 -2.47 -0.58 -20.28
CA HIS A 234 -3.47 0.19 -19.53
C HIS A 234 -2.92 1.22 -18.54
N TRP A 235 -1.59 1.29 -18.33
CA TRP A 235 -0.97 2.16 -17.31
C TRP A 235 -1.50 3.60 -17.33
N ASP A 236 -1.40 4.26 -18.48
CA ASP A 236 -1.76 5.68 -18.59
C ASP A 236 -3.26 5.92 -18.42
N ASN A 237 -4.10 5.05 -19.01
CA ASN A 237 -5.54 5.17 -18.89
C ASN A 237 -6.02 4.96 -17.45
N LEU A 238 -5.43 4.00 -16.71
CA LEU A 238 -5.75 3.74 -15.32
C LEU A 238 -5.39 4.94 -14.43
N LEU A 239 -4.20 5.53 -14.62
CA LEU A 239 -3.78 6.71 -13.86
C LEU A 239 -4.63 7.94 -14.19
N GLN A 240 -4.96 8.16 -15.46
CA GLN A 240 -5.87 9.24 -15.87
C GLN A 240 -7.24 9.07 -15.24
N GLY A 241 -7.80 7.86 -15.24
CA GLY A 241 -9.08 7.58 -14.60
C GLY A 241 -9.06 7.85 -13.09
N TYR A 242 -7.99 7.43 -12.39
CA TYR A 242 -7.77 7.76 -10.99
C TYR A 242 -7.76 9.28 -10.76
N HIS A 243 -6.96 10.02 -11.53
CA HIS A 243 -6.79 11.46 -11.35
C HIS A 243 -8.10 12.21 -11.61
N GLN A 244 -8.82 11.87 -12.68
CA GLN A 244 -10.11 12.46 -13.02
C GLN A 244 -11.15 12.23 -11.91
N GLU A 245 -11.27 11.01 -11.38
CA GLU A 245 -12.22 10.73 -10.29
C GLU A 245 -11.84 11.45 -9.00
N LEU A 246 -10.55 11.59 -8.69
CA LEU A 246 -10.08 12.33 -7.53
C LEU A 246 -10.48 13.81 -7.63
N LEU A 247 -10.27 14.44 -8.79
CA LEU A 247 -10.68 15.82 -9.02
C LEU A 247 -12.21 15.99 -8.99
N ALA A 248 -12.95 15.03 -9.52
CA ALA A 248 -14.41 15.02 -9.46
C ALA A 248 -14.89 14.93 -8.00
N THR A 249 -14.23 14.11 -7.18
CA THR A 249 -14.52 13.99 -5.74
C THR A 249 -14.25 15.31 -5.01
N LEU A 250 -13.10 15.94 -5.25
CA LEU A 250 -12.78 17.26 -4.69
C LEU A 250 -13.79 18.34 -5.10
N SER A 251 -14.20 18.34 -6.37
CA SER A 251 -15.19 19.28 -6.90
C SER A 251 -16.56 19.07 -6.24
N ALA A 252 -16.99 17.81 -6.10
CA ALA A 252 -18.24 17.45 -5.43
C ALA A 252 -18.27 17.85 -3.95
N ALA A 253 -17.11 17.80 -3.27
CA ALA A 253 -16.94 18.29 -1.90
C ALA A 253 -17.06 19.83 -1.77
N GLY A 254 -16.97 20.56 -2.88
CA GLY A 254 -17.00 22.03 -2.91
C GLY A 254 -15.62 22.69 -2.96
N CYS A 255 -14.55 21.96 -3.31
CA CYS A 255 -13.24 22.56 -3.56
C CYS A 255 -13.27 23.33 -4.89
N SER A 256 -13.01 24.63 -4.87
CA SER A 256 -13.13 25.49 -6.05
C SER A 256 -12.03 25.28 -7.10
N GLU A 257 -10.85 24.81 -6.69
CA GLU A 257 -9.68 24.65 -7.56
C GLU A 257 -9.01 23.29 -7.37
N PRO A 258 -9.70 22.17 -7.70
CA PRO A 258 -9.22 20.81 -7.45
C PRO A 258 -7.87 20.52 -8.12
N GLU A 259 -7.64 21.04 -9.33
CA GLU A 259 -6.38 20.89 -10.06
C GLU A 259 -5.19 21.58 -9.38
N LYS A 260 -5.42 22.61 -8.56
CA LYS A 260 -4.35 23.20 -7.75
C LYS A 260 -4.01 22.35 -6.53
N LEU A 261 -5.00 21.61 -6.00
CA LEU A 261 -4.81 20.74 -4.84
C LEU A 261 -4.06 19.46 -5.21
N PHE A 262 -4.34 18.90 -6.40
CA PHE A 262 -3.73 17.66 -6.85
C PHE A 262 -3.51 17.64 -8.38
N PRO A 263 -2.55 18.43 -8.90
CA PRO A 263 -2.30 18.48 -10.34
C PRO A 263 -1.73 17.16 -10.86
N TRP A 264 -1.92 16.89 -12.16
CA TRP A 264 -1.37 15.69 -12.80
C TRP A 264 0.13 15.52 -12.60
N THR A 265 0.90 16.62 -12.68
CA THR A 265 2.36 16.60 -12.47
C THR A 265 2.73 16.16 -11.06
N LEU A 266 1.94 16.55 -10.06
CA LEU A 266 2.15 16.10 -8.68
C LEU A 266 1.96 14.59 -8.58
N LEU A 267 0.91 14.02 -9.20
CA LEU A 267 0.73 12.57 -9.22
C LEU A 267 1.94 11.85 -9.84
N GLN A 268 2.47 12.37 -10.96
CA GLN A 268 3.65 11.81 -11.63
C GLN A 268 4.90 11.85 -10.72
N ASP A 269 5.12 12.97 -10.03
CA ASP A 269 6.23 13.11 -9.09
C ASP A 269 6.08 12.16 -7.89
N GLN A 270 4.87 12.04 -7.34
CA GLN A 270 4.59 11.10 -6.25
C GLN A 270 4.80 9.64 -6.68
N LEU A 271 4.41 9.26 -7.91
CA LEU A 271 4.66 7.91 -8.45
C LEU A 271 6.15 7.61 -8.57
N LYS A 272 6.98 8.57 -9.01
CA LYS A 272 8.44 8.43 -9.03
C LYS A 272 9.01 8.18 -7.64
N ILE A 273 8.46 8.83 -6.61
CA ILE A 273 8.89 8.65 -5.21
C ILE A 273 8.48 7.26 -4.67
N ALA A 274 7.26 6.81 -4.97
CA ALA A 274 6.66 5.60 -4.41
C ALA A 274 7.10 4.30 -5.11
N ALA A 275 7.38 4.35 -6.43
CA ALA A 275 7.68 3.15 -7.22
C ALA A 275 8.86 2.30 -6.70
N PRO A 276 9.97 2.87 -6.18
CA PRO A 276 11.04 2.08 -5.57
C PRO A 276 10.57 1.24 -4.39
N TYR A 277 9.69 1.77 -3.52
CA TYR A 277 9.09 1.01 -2.43
C TYR A 277 8.20 -0.11 -2.96
N GLY A 278 7.30 0.20 -3.91
CA GLY A 278 6.43 -0.78 -4.56
C GLY A 278 7.21 -1.97 -5.16
N LEU A 279 8.32 -1.68 -5.84
CA LEU A 279 9.22 -2.71 -6.38
C LEU A 279 9.82 -3.58 -5.27
N CYS A 280 10.26 -3.00 -4.16
CA CYS A 280 10.88 -3.74 -3.06
C CYS A 280 9.90 -4.60 -2.25
N VAL A 281 8.65 -4.19 -2.09
CA VAL A 281 7.63 -4.95 -1.35
C VAL A 281 6.98 -6.06 -2.18
N THR A 282 6.99 -5.94 -3.50
CA THR A 282 6.33 -6.91 -4.40
C THR A 282 6.75 -8.37 -4.16
N PRO A 283 8.03 -8.72 -3.93
CA PRO A 283 8.42 -10.09 -3.60
C PRO A 283 7.69 -10.66 -2.37
N VAL A 284 7.46 -9.85 -1.33
CA VAL A 284 6.76 -10.30 -0.11
C VAL A 284 5.28 -10.51 -0.36
N TYR A 285 4.64 -9.59 -1.06
CA TYR A 285 3.25 -9.79 -1.46
C TYR A 285 3.09 -10.98 -2.41
N HIS A 286 4.05 -11.23 -3.31
CA HIS A 286 4.02 -12.41 -4.16
C HIS A 286 4.05 -13.71 -3.34
N PHE A 287 4.85 -13.73 -2.28
CA PHE A 287 4.89 -14.84 -1.34
C PHE A 287 3.58 -15.05 -0.60
N GLY A 288 3.04 -14.00 0.01
CA GLY A 288 1.82 -14.11 0.81
C GLY A 288 0.55 -14.33 -0.03
N LEU A 289 0.46 -13.72 -1.21
CA LEU A 289 -0.79 -13.62 -1.95
C LEU A 289 -0.88 -14.59 -3.14
N TYR A 290 0.22 -14.81 -3.85
CA TYR A 290 0.22 -15.49 -5.16
C TYR A 290 0.92 -16.86 -5.17
N SER A 291 1.56 -17.25 -4.06
CA SER A 291 2.21 -18.56 -3.94
C SER A 291 1.20 -19.66 -3.62
N ASP A 292 1.58 -20.91 -3.90
CA ASP A 292 0.78 -22.09 -3.55
C ASP A 292 0.53 -22.22 -2.04
N ALA A 293 -0.46 -23.04 -1.67
CA ALA A 293 -0.88 -23.21 -0.29
C ALA A 293 0.25 -23.74 0.62
N GLU A 294 1.14 -24.58 0.11
CA GLU A 294 2.28 -25.12 0.86
C GLU A 294 3.27 -24.01 1.22
N THR A 295 3.60 -23.15 0.25
CA THR A 295 4.51 -22.02 0.45
C THR A 295 3.88 -20.97 1.38
N VAL A 296 2.57 -20.71 1.27
CA VAL A 296 1.87 -19.82 2.20
C VAL A 296 1.89 -20.38 3.63
N GLU A 297 1.71 -21.69 3.79
CA GLU A 297 1.76 -22.33 5.11
C GLU A 297 3.18 -22.34 5.69
N GLU A 298 4.20 -22.55 4.86
CA GLU A 298 5.61 -22.42 5.25
C GLU A 298 5.91 -21.01 5.78
N LEU A 299 5.41 -19.96 5.09
CA LEU A 299 5.55 -18.58 5.54
C LEU A 299 4.86 -18.34 6.88
N ARG A 300 3.63 -18.85 7.06
CA ARG A 300 2.91 -18.76 8.32
C ARG A 300 3.66 -19.44 9.46
N GLN A 301 4.24 -20.61 9.21
CA GLN A 301 5.05 -21.30 10.20
C GLN A 301 6.31 -20.52 10.55
N ILE A 302 7.01 -19.93 9.55
CA ILE A 302 8.17 -19.06 9.78
C ILE A 302 7.76 -17.84 10.64
N MET A 303 6.63 -17.21 10.35
CA MET A 303 6.11 -16.09 11.15
C MET A 303 5.81 -16.51 12.58
N ALA A 304 5.12 -17.64 12.76
CA ALA A 304 4.76 -18.17 14.07
C ALA A 304 6.02 -18.54 14.90
N ASP A 305 6.99 -19.20 14.29
CA ASP A 305 8.26 -19.56 14.93
C ASP A 305 9.03 -18.31 15.36
N ASN A 306 9.13 -17.31 14.45
CA ASN A 306 9.83 -16.06 14.75
C ASN A 306 9.11 -15.24 15.82
N ALA A 307 7.78 -15.22 15.84
CA ALA A 307 7.00 -14.56 16.88
C ALA A 307 7.16 -15.22 18.27
N ASN A 308 7.40 -16.52 18.29
CA ASN A 308 7.63 -17.32 19.50
C ASN A 308 9.10 -17.37 19.95
N SER A 309 10.04 -17.02 19.07
CA SER A 309 11.46 -16.97 19.40
C SER A 309 11.76 -15.82 20.39
N ALA A 310 12.58 -16.10 21.42
CA ALA A 310 13.13 -15.04 22.25
C ALA A 310 14.00 -14.11 21.38
N THR A 311 14.04 -12.81 21.71
CA THR A 311 14.73 -11.74 20.96
C THR A 311 16.22 -11.99 20.65
N ASN A 312 16.83 -13.04 21.20
CA ASN A 312 18.23 -13.43 21.00
C ASN A 312 18.43 -14.75 20.22
N GLY A 313 17.36 -15.39 19.71
CA GLY A 313 17.47 -16.58 18.85
C GLY A 313 17.70 -16.21 17.38
N GLU A 314 18.36 -17.10 16.61
CA GLU A 314 18.44 -16.94 15.15
C GLU A 314 17.04 -17.03 14.54
N GLN A 315 16.57 -15.94 13.92
CA GLN A 315 15.31 -15.92 13.19
C GLN A 315 15.38 -16.82 11.95
N ARG A 316 14.32 -17.60 11.72
CA ARG A 316 14.14 -18.33 10.46
C ARG A 316 13.95 -17.32 9.33
N LYS A 317 14.81 -17.41 8.31
CA LYS A 317 14.78 -16.55 7.13
C LYS A 317 13.79 -17.06 6.10
N VAL A 318 13.12 -16.15 5.40
CA VAL A 318 12.33 -16.46 4.22
C VAL A 318 13.28 -16.55 3.02
N THR A 319 13.22 -17.67 2.31
CA THR A 319 14.00 -17.89 1.09
C THR A 319 13.10 -17.72 -0.12
N LEU A 320 13.56 -16.95 -1.11
CA LEU A 320 12.79 -16.72 -2.31
C LEU A 320 12.80 -17.98 -3.19
N LYS A 321 11.66 -18.70 -3.31
CA LYS A 321 11.52 -19.80 -4.27
C LYS A 321 11.39 -19.24 -5.69
N VAL A 322 12.49 -19.18 -6.42
CA VAL A 322 12.55 -18.56 -7.76
C VAL A 322 12.01 -19.50 -8.83
N THR A 323 10.75 -19.34 -9.22
CA THR A 323 10.16 -20.02 -10.39
C THR A 323 10.43 -19.22 -11.67
N PRO A 324 10.35 -19.84 -12.87
CA PRO A 324 10.43 -19.12 -14.14
C PRO A 324 9.39 -18.00 -14.27
N ALA A 325 8.18 -18.23 -13.76
CA ALA A 325 7.09 -17.24 -13.74
C ALA A 325 7.43 -16.05 -12.84
N LEU A 326 7.95 -16.30 -11.63
CA LEU A 326 8.38 -15.25 -10.71
C LEU A 326 9.56 -14.46 -11.28
N LYS A 327 10.55 -15.13 -11.88
CA LYS A 327 11.67 -14.45 -12.54
C LYS A 327 11.18 -13.51 -13.64
N THR A 328 10.34 -14.01 -14.55
CA THR A 328 9.75 -13.21 -15.63
C THR A 328 8.98 -12.00 -15.09
N ARG A 329 8.23 -12.20 -14.01
CA ARG A 329 7.51 -11.12 -13.31
C ARG A 329 8.46 -10.05 -12.76
N LEU A 330 9.50 -10.44 -12.03
CA LEU A 330 10.47 -9.52 -11.44
C LEU A 330 11.23 -8.75 -12.53
N GLU A 331 11.62 -9.42 -13.62
CA GLU A 331 12.22 -8.78 -14.80
C GLU A 331 11.29 -7.75 -15.45
N GLY A 332 9.98 -8.04 -15.51
CA GLY A 332 8.98 -7.10 -15.99
C GLY A 332 8.84 -5.87 -15.09
N LEU A 333 8.75 -6.07 -13.78
CA LEU A 333 8.64 -4.97 -12.80
C LEU A 333 9.85 -4.05 -12.81
N VAL A 334 11.07 -4.63 -12.82
CA VAL A 334 12.31 -3.85 -12.93
C VAL A 334 12.33 -3.06 -14.23
N GLN A 335 11.93 -3.68 -15.36
CA GLN A 335 11.86 -2.99 -16.64
C GLN A 335 10.90 -1.80 -16.58
N ASP A 336 9.70 -1.97 -16.03
CA ASP A 336 8.69 -0.91 -15.98
C ASP A 336 9.19 0.31 -15.17
N VAL A 337 9.85 0.05 -14.03
CA VAL A 337 10.41 1.11 -13.17
C VAL A 337 11.64 1.77 -13.84
N ALA A 338 12.46 1.00 -14.56
CA ALA A 338 13.62 1.53 -15.28
C ALA A 338 13.21 2.40 -16.48
N ASP A 339 12.29 1.92 -17.33
CA ASP A 339 11.85 2.61 -18.55
C ASP A 339 11.14 3.93 -18.25
N LYS A 340 10.43 4.00 -17.12
CA LYS A 340 9.79 5.23 -16.64
C LYS A 340 10.77 6.21 -15.97
N GLY A 341 12.04 5.82 -15.80
CA GLY A 341 13.03 6.63 -15.09
C GLY A 341 12.76 6.76 -13.59
N TRP A 342 12.09 5.77 -13.00
CA TRP A 342 11.66 5.77 -11.59
C TRP A 342 12.60 5.00 -10.67
N LEU A 343 13.50 4.19 -11.23
CA LEU A 343 14.60 3.66 -10.45
C LEU A 343 15.49 4.85 -10.03
N PRO A 344 15.85 5.06 -8.76
CA PRO A 344 16.72 6.17 -8.40
C PRO A 344 18.15 5.87 -8.81
N THR A 345 18.92 6.91 -9.13
CA THR A 345 20.39 6.82 -9.13
C THR A 345 20.90 6.58 -7.70
N VAL A 346 22.16 6.16 -7.56
CA VAL A 346 22.78 5.97 -6.24
C VAL A 346 22.78 7.28 -5.44
N GLU A 347 23.11 8.39 -6.08
CA GLU A 347 23.14 9.72 -5.46
C GLU A 347 21.73 10.19 -5.04
N GLU A 348 20.72 10.07 -5.90
CA GLU A 348 19.33 10.41 -5.55
C GLU A 348 18.85 9.60 -4.33
N LEU A 349 19.18 8.31 -4.29
CA LEU A 349 18.81 7.44 -3.17
C LEU A 349 19.52 7.85 -1.88
N GLU A 350 20.82 8.11 -1.92
CA GLU A 350 21.57 8.55 -0.73
C GLU A 350 21.08 9.90 -0.20
N ASN A 351 20.83 10.87 -1.09
CA ASN A 351 20.27 12.17 -0.73
C ASN A 351 18.89 12.02 -0.08
N ARG A 352 18.04 11.15 -0.63
CA ARG A 352 16.70 10.87 -0.09
C ARG A 352 16.78 10.27 1.32
N LEU A 353 17.65 9.28 1.54
CA LEU A 353 17.82 8.66 2.85
C LEU A 353 18.36 9.65 3.89
N ALA A 354 19.31 10.50 3.49
CA ALA A 354 19.85 11.55 4.35
C ALA A 354 18.78 12.58 4.74
N ALA A 355 17.99 13.04 3.77
CA ALA A 355 16.88 13.98 4.01
C ALA A 355 15.84 13.38 4.97
N TYR A 356 15.42 12.13 4.75
CA TYR A 356 14.48 11.45 5.64
C TYR A 356 15.03 11.30 7.07
N ALA A 357 16.31 10.94 7.21
CA ALA A 357 16.94 10.85 8.52
C ALA A 357 16.99 12.20 9.26
N GLN A 358 17.14 13.31 8.52
CA GLN A 358 17.07 14.65 9.08
C GLN A 358 15.63 15.02 9.51
N GLU A 359 14.64 14.78 8.66
CA GLU A 359 13.21 14.99 8.98
C GLU A 359 12.80 14.24 10.23
N LYS A 360 13.18 12.95 10.33
CA LYS A 360 12.86 12.10 11.49
C LYS A 360 13.48 12.61 12.79
N LYS A 361 14.67 13.21 12.73
CA LYS A 361 15.31 13.86 13.89
C LYS A 361 14.52 15.08 14.32
N SER A 362 14.13 15.95 13.38
CA SER A 362 13.33 17.15 13.66
C SER A 362 11.95 16.81 14.22
N ALA A 363 11.31 15.76 13.73
CA ALA A 363 9.98 15.32 14.18
C ALA A 363 9.96 14.69 15.58
N ARG A 364 11.11 14.26 16.13
CA ARG A 364 11.21 13.72 17.51
C ARG A 364 11.45 14.79 18.58
N VAL A 365 11.74 16.02 18.18
CA VAL A 365 12.02 17.15 19.08
C VAL A 365 10.74 17.94 19.41
N HIS A 366 9.65 17.63 18.73
CA HIS A 366 8.30 18.18 18.92
C HIS A 366 7.33 17.06 19.24
#